data_AF-A0A1R4K460-F1
#
_entry.id   AF-A0A1R4K460-F1
#
_cell.length_a   1.000
_cell.length_b   1.000
_cell.length_c   1.000
_cell.angle_alpha   90.00
_cell.angle_beta   90.00
_cell.angle_gamma   90.00
#
_symmetry.space_group_name_H-M   'P 1'
#
loop_
_entity.id
_entity.type
_entity.pdbx_description
1 polymer ?
#
loop_
_entity_poly.entity_id
_entity_poly.type
_entity_poly.pdbx_seq_one_letter_code
_entity_poly.pdbx_strand_id
1 'polypeptide(L)'
;MPDSDPRAADDAATTGTDASVPLSDTGQGGNDGGKTNAADDAGRSGADSERRGGAEVLAEGERRERLTVDGVAMVRLLGPQDKLLRAIEREQPEVRVTVRGNEITLAGPGAAVARARTLVDELTALVRGGRSLGAEDVAGSAKAIGDGKPITDVIGEPILTVRGKTIKPKTPGQRSYVDAIDENTIVFGIGPAGTGKTYLAMAKAVQALQRREVSRIILTRPAVEAGERLGFLPGTLTDKIDPYLRPLYDALNEMMDPDLVPKLLDSGTIEVAPLAYMRGRTLNDSFVVLDEAQNTSPEQMKMFLTRLGFGSRMVVTGDITQVDLPAGGSGLRIVSRVVDGIDDIHFARLGSEDVVRHTLVGRIIDAYSAWDEQSQAARHEREQARQFANRAERRGAAPQDRRGKRGTSS
;
A
#
# COMPACT_ATOMS: atom_id res chain seq x y z
N MET A 1 -24.95 74.93 19.20
CA MET A 1 -26.11 75.40 18.41
C MET A 1 -26.16 74.58 17.15
N PRO A 2 -27.30 73.96 16.88
CA PRO A 2 -27.48 72.52 17.08
C PRO A 2 -28.02 71.88 15.79
N ASP A 3 -28.14 70.56 15.71
CA ASP A 3 -29.41 69.83 15.88
C ASP A 3 -29.11 68.37 15.52
N SER A 4 -29.74 67.34 16.06
CA SER A 4 -30.61 67.15 17.21
C SER A 4 -30.81 65.63 17.30
N ASP A 5 -31.09 65.19 18.51
CA ASP A 5 -31.15 63.83 19.05
C ASP A 5 -32.48 63.11 18.65
N PRO A 6 -33.00 62.11 19.38
CA PRO A 6 -32.90 60.65 19.19
C PRO A 6 -34.28 59.96 19.01
N ARG A 7 -34.32 58.61 19.11
CA ARG A 7 -35.36 57.77 19.76
C ARG A 7 -34.91 56.29 19.67
N ALA A 8 -34.62 55.54 20.72
CA ALA A 8 -35.37 55.17 21.94
C ALA A 8 -36.42 54.05 21.71
N ALA A 9 -36.19 52.91 22.40
CA ALA A 9 -37.08 51.85 22.91
C ALA A 9 -36.20 50.57 23.01
N ASP A 10 -35.70 50.09 24.14
CA ASP A 10 -36.21 49.90 25.51
C ASP A 10 -37.35 48.89 25.64
N ASP A 11 -37.26 48.12 26.73
CA ASP A 11 -38.21 47.16 27.31
C ASP A 11 -38.36 45.75 26.64
N ALA A 12 -38.45 44.64 27.39
CA ALA A 12 -38.43 44.41 28.83
C ALA A 12 -38.34 42.89 29.14
N ALA A 13 -37.81 42.61 30.33
CA ALA A 13 -38.29 41.66 31.36
C ALA A 13 -38.55 40.17 31.01
N THR A 14 -37.81 39.23 31.60
CA THR A 14 -37.96 38.62 32.95
C THR A 14 -39.14 37.65 33.09
N THR A 15 -38.85 36.40 33.44
CA THR A 15 -39.55 35.43 34.35
C THR A 15 -38.88 34.06 34.09
N GLY A 16 -38.26 33.36 35.03
CA GLY A 16 -38.69 32.97 36.38
C GLY A 16 -39.49 31.66 36.26
N THR A 17 -38.94 30.47 36.53
CA THR A 17 -39.10 29.65 37.76
C THR A 17 -38.48 28.27 37.47
N ASP A 18 -37.51 27.74 38.21
CA ASP A 18 -37.56 27.09 39.53
C ASP A 18 -38.49 25.86 39.61
N ALA A 19 -37.89 24.67 39.77
CA ALA A 19 -38.46 23.54 40.47
C ALA A 19 -37.34 22.57 40.89
N SER A 20 -37.31 22.33 42.18
CA SER A 20 -36.26 21.69 42.96
C SER A 20 -36.81 20.43 43.64
N VAL A 21 -36.02 19.34 43.63
CA VAL A 21 -35.92 18.19 44.58
C VAL A 21 -37.16 17.27 44.86
N PRO A 22 -37.06 16.14 45.62
CA PRO A 22 -35.94 15.20 45.92
C PRO A 22 -36.32 13.68 45.95
N LEU A 23 -35.28 12.84 46.11
CA LEU A 23 -35.12 11.61 46.94
C LEU A 23 -36.24 10.56 47.07
N SER A 24 -35.87 9.27 46.91
CA SER A 24 -36.06 8.28 47.99
C SER A 24 -35.01 7.17 47.94
N ASP A 25 -34.48 6.91 49.13
CA ASP A 25 -33.57 5.85 49.58
C ASP A 25 -34.41 4.72 50.21
N THR A 26 -33.82 3.52 50.34
CA THR A 26 -34.14 2.34 51.17
C THR A 26 -33.88 1.05 50.36
N GLY A 27 -33.07 0.08 50.80
CA GLY A 27 -32.32 -0.04 52.02
C GLY A 27 -31.40 -1.28 52.00
N GLN A 28 -30.44 -1.24 52.93
CA GLN A 28 -29.49 -2.29 53.27
C GLN A 28 -30.12 -3.48 54.03
N GLY A 29 -29.48 -4.63 53.90
CA GLY A 29 -29.55 -5.79 54.81
C GLY A 29 -29.06 -7.03 54.06
N GLY A 30 -28.01 -7.77 54.42
CA GLY A 30 -27.34 -7.90 55.69
C GLY A 30 -27.27 -9.38 56.08
N ASN A 31 -26.24 -10.06 55.58
CA ASN A 31 -25.41 -11.10 56.23
C ASN A 31 -25.98 -12.48 56.67
N ASP A 32 -25.01 -13.42 56.76
CA ASP A 32 -24.97 -14.75 57.39
C ASP A 32 -25.57 -15.93 56.60
N GLY A 33 -24.87 -17.03 56.32
CA GLY A 33 -23.74 -17.63 57.02
C GLY A 33 -24.20 -18.84 57.84
N GLY A 34 -24.23 -20.04 57.25
CA GLY A 34 -24.65 -21.25 57.97
C GLY A 34 -24.38 -22.54 57.19
N LYS A 35 -23.29 -23.23 57.57
CA LYS A 35 -22.89 -24.58 57.15
C LYS A 35 -23.94 -25.63 57.60
N THR A 36 -24.08 -26.74 56.88
CA THR A 36 -23.99 -28.12 57.43
C THR A 36 -24.07 -29.22 56.35
N ASN A 37 -23.02 -30.05 56.32
CA ASN A 37 -22.88 -31.50 56.09
C ASN A 37 -23.73 -32.30 55.07
N ALA A 38 -22.99 -32.87 54.10
CA ALA A 38 -22.78 -34.31 53.81
C ALA A 38 -23.95 -35.30 53.96
N ALA A 39 -24.33 -35.98 52.87
CA ALA A 39 -23.91 -37.34 52.51
C ALA A 39 -24.74 -37.89 51.33
N ASP A 40 -24.08 -38.69 50.48
CA ASP A 40 -24.58 -39.77 49.63
C ASP A 40 -25.80 -39.55 48.71
N ASP A 41 -25.55 -39.53 47.39
CA ASP A 41 -26.16 -40.54 46.51
C ASP A 41 -25.34 -40.70 45.22
N ALA A 42 -25.15 -41.96 44.84
CA ALA A 42 -24.42 -42.40 43.67
C ALA A 42 -25.38 -42.60 42.50
N GLY A 43 -25.08 -42.07 41.32
CA GLY A 43 -25.78 -42.54 40.11
C GLY A 43 -25.72 -41.66 38.88
N ARG A 44 -24.80 -42.01 37.98
CA ARG A 44 -24.91 -41.90 36.51
C ARG A 44 -25.03 -40.49 35.90
N SER A 45 -23.92 -40.04 35.33
CA SER A 45 -23.95 -39.31 34.05
C SER A 45 -22.75 -39.75 33.19
N GLY A 46 -23.06 -40.15 31.95
CA GLY A 46 -22.10 -40.60 30.96
C GLY A 46 -21.19 -39.45 30.52
N ALA A 47 -19.92 -39.76 30.40
CA ALA A 47 -18.90 -38.85 29.93
C ALA A 47 -19.15 -38.44 28.47
N ASP A 48 -19.25 -37.13 28.26
CA ASP A 48 -18.97 -36.46 27.00
C ASP A 48 -17.56 -36.84 26.53
N SER A 49 -17.47 -37.50 25.38
CA SER A 49 -16.21 -37.70 24.67
C SER A 49 -16.08 -36.66 23.55
N GLU A 50 -15.09 -35.79 23.70
CA GLU A 50 -14.59 -34.83 22.70
C GLU A 50 -14.46 -35.47 21.30
N ARG A 51 -15.22 -34.96 20.31
CA ARG A 51 -15.02 -35.30 18.90
C ARG A 51 -14.06 -34.31 18.27
N ARG A 52 -12.76 -34.63 18.27
CA ARG A 52 -11.76 -34.00 17.39
C ARG A 52 -11.74 -34.74 16.04
N GLY A 53 -11.68 -33.97 14.94
CA GLY A 53 -11.90 -34.41 13.56
C GLY A 53 -11.07 -35.62 13.12
N GLY A 54 -11.75 -36.62 12.56
CA GLY A 54 -11.13 -37.80 11.94
C GLY A 54 -10.76 -37.52 10.48
N ALA A 55 -9.51 -37.80 10.12
CA ALA A 55 -9.10 -37.92 8.73
C ALA A 55 -9.39 -39.36 8.27
N GLU A 56 -10.22 -39.53 7.26
CA GLU A 56 -10.43 -40.83 6.60
C GLU A 56 -9.59 -40.87 5.32
N VAL A 57 -8.80 -41.94 5.16
CA VAL A 57 -8.07 -42.22 3.93
C VAL A 57 -9.02 -42.98 3.01
N LEU A 58 -9.32 -42.42 1.86
CA LEU A 58 -10.06 -43.10 0.78
C LEU A 58 -9.05 -43.45 -0.33
N ALA A 59 -9.35 -44.45 -1.17
CA ALA A 59 -8.53 -45.08 -2.22
C ALA A 59 -7.14 -44.45 -2.54
N GLU A 60 -6.09 -45.29 -2.57
CA GLU A 60 -4.64 -44.99 -2.79
C GLU A 60 -4.30 -43.54 -3.15
N GLY A 61 -4.02 -42.73 -2.11
CA GLY A 61 -3.46 -41.38 -2.23
C GLY A 61 -4.43 -40.23 -1.95
N GLU A 62 -5.74 -40.49 -1.89
CA GLU A 62 -6.74 -39.47 -1.54
C GLU A 62 -6.95 -39.38 -0.01
N ARG A 63 -6.74 -38.18 0.52
CA ARG A 63 -7.04 -37.84 1.92
C ARG A 63 -8.35 -37.07 1.96
N ARG A 64 -9.22 -37.40 2.91
CA ARG A 64 -10.40 -36.61 3.22
C ARG A 64 -10.29 -36.04 4.62
N GLU A 65 -10.47 -34.73 4.74
CA GLU A 65 -10.50 -34.05 6.02
C GLU A 65 -11.77 -33.24 6.18
N ARG A 66 -12.30 -33.25 7.40
CA ARG A 66 -13.43 -32.43 7.81
C ARG A 66 -12.99 -31.49 8.91
N LEU A 67 -13.34 -30.23 8.76
CA LEU A 67 -13.11 -29.17 9.73
C LEU A 67 -14.41 -28.44 10.03
N THR A 68 -14.59 -28.09 11.30
CA THR A 68 -15.74 -27.35 11.81
C THR A 68 -15.28 -25.93 12.10
N VAL A 69 -15.96 -24.95 11.51
CA VAL A 69 -15.62 -23.53 11.63
C VAL A 69 -16.52 -22.88 12.68
N ASP A 70 -15.94 -22.61 13.85
CA ASP A 70 -16.65 -22.00 14.97
C ASP A 70 -16.17 -20.57 15.26
N GLY A 71 -17.07 -19.75 15.81
CA GLY A 71 -16.75 -18.38 16.25
C GLY A 71 -16.58 -17.35 15.12
N VAL A 72 -16.89 -17.71 13.87
CA VAL A 72 -16.97 -16.78 12.73
C VAL A 72 -18.19 -17.08 11.87
N ALA A 73 -18.83 -16.04 11.33
CA ALA A 73 -19.93 -16.22 10.40
C ALA A 73 -19.40 -16.76 9.05
N MET A 74 -19.94 -17.89 8.58
CA MET A 74 -19.49 -18.56 7.34
C MET A 74 -19.51 -17.63 6.12
N VAL A 75 -20.47 -16.70 6.04
CA VAL A 75 -20.52 -15.70 4.96
C VAL A 75 -19.28 -14.80 4.91
N ARG A 76 -18.62 -14.54 6.05
CA ARG A 76 -17.38 -13.75 6.10
C ARG A 76 -16.16 -14.56 5.63
N LEU A 77 -16.19 -15.88 5.80
CA LEU A 77 -15.12 -16.79 5.40
C LEU A 77 -15.24 -17.21 3.92
N LEU A 78 -16.45 -17.51 3.46
CA LEU A 78 -16.73 -17.95 2.08
C LEU A 78 -16.97 -16.77 1.13
N GLY A 79 -17.27 -15.60 1.68
CA GLY A 79 -17.60 -14.38 0.95
C GLY A 79 -19.02 -14.37 0.38
N PRO A 80 -19.52 -13.18 -0.03
CA PRO A 80 -20.81 -13.07 -0.71
C PRO A 80 -20.80 -13.89 -2.00
N GLN A 81 -21.88 -14.63 -2.26
CA GLN A 81 -22.02 -15.51 -3.44
C GLN A 81 -20.86 -16.50 -3.60
N ASP A 82 -20.28 -16.96 -2.49
CA ASP A 82 -19.17 -17.92 -2.43
C ASP A 82 -17.90 -17.45 -3.17
N LYS A 83 -17.72 -16.12 -3.28
CA LYS A 83 -16.59 -15.54 -4.03
C LYS A 83 -15.22 -15.95 -3.48
N LEU A 84 -15.08 -16.09 -2.16
CA LEU A 84 -13.83 -16.52 -1.52
C LEU A 84 -13.67 -18.05 -1.58
N LEU A 85 -14.77 -18.81 -1.48
CA LEU A 85 -14.73 -20.25 -1.69
C LEU A 85 -14.19 -20.59 -3.09
N ARG A 86 -14.70 -19.92 -4.13
CA ARG A 86 -14.18 -20.06 -5.51
C ARG A 86 -12.71 -19.64 -5.64
N ALA A 87 -12.27 -18.66 -4.84
CA ALA A 87 -10.86 -18.30 -4.80
C ALA A 87 -10.02 -19.42 -4.17
N ILE A 88 -10.47 -20.03 -3.07
CA ILE A 88 -9.79 -21.17 -2.42
C ILE A 88 -9.69 -22.35 -3.41
N GLU A 89 -10.77 -22.68 -4.10
CA GLU A 89 -10.80 -23.74 -5.13
C GLU A 89 -9.83 -23.45 -6.28
N ARG A 90 -9.71 -22.17 -6.69
CA ARG A 90 -8.77 -21.77 -7.75
C ARG A 90 -7.31 -21.90 -7.31
N GLU A 91 -6.99 -21.55 -6.07
CA GLU A 91 -5.63 -21.67 -5.55
C GLU A 91 -5.26 -23.12 -5.19
N GLN A 92 -6.24 -24.01 -4.99
CA GLN A 92 -6.04 -25.43 -4.70
C GLN A 92 -6.83 -26.32 -5.69
N PRO A 93 -6.46 -26.35 -6.98
CA PRO A 93 -7.23 -27.03 -8.02
C PRO A 93 -7.28 -28.56 -7.84
N GLU A 94 -6.36 -29.13 -7.07
CA GLU A 94 -6.28 -30.56 -6.76
C GLU A 94 -7.19 -30.97 -5.58
N VAL A 95 -7.83 -30.01 -4.90
CA VAL A 95 -8.64 -30.26 -3.72
C VAL A 95 -10.10 -29.93 -4.00
N ARG A 96 -10.97 -30.90 -3.80
CA ARG A 96 -12.42 -30.70 -3.79
C ARG A 96 -12.85 -30.14 -2.45
N VAL A 97 -13.36 -28.91 -2.46
CA VAL A 97 -13.90 -28.23 -1.27
C VAL A 97 -15.42 -28.34 -1.28
N THR A 98 -16.00 -28.78 -0.17
CA THR A 98 -17.47 -28.82 -0.01
C THR A 98 -17.85 -28.23 1.34
N VAL A 99 -18.91 -27.42 1.36
CA VAL A 99 -19.35 -26.72 2.57
C VAL A 99 -20.80 -27.07 2.89
N ARG A 100 -21.06 -27.42 4.16
CA ARG A 100 -22.41 -27.69 4.68
C ARG A 100 -22.55 -27.10 6.07
N GLY A 101 -23.35 -26.03 6.20
CA GLY A 101 -23.44 -25.30 7.46
C GLY A 101 -22.10 -24.69 7.85
N ASN A 102 -21.58 -25.05 9.03
CA ASN A 102 -20.25 -24.68 9.50
C ASN A 102 -19.18 -25.76 9.25
N GLU A 103 -19.50 -26.85 8.56
CA GLU A 103 -18.53 -27.88 8.21
C GLU A 103 -17.96 -27.65 6.80
N ILE A 104 -16.63 -27.64 6.70
CA ILE A 104 -15.89 -27.66 5.44
C ILE A 104 -15.23 -29.03 5.31
N THR A 105 -15.43 -29.67 4.15
CA THR A 105 -14.81 -30.96 3.81
C THR A 105 -13.87 -30.77 2.62
N LEU A 106 -12.63 -31.20 2.80
CA LEU A 106 -11.54 -31.16 1.82
C LEU A 106 -11.21 -32.59 1.39
N ALA A 107 -11.16 -32.85 0.09
CA ALA A 107 -10.81 -34.16 -0.45
C ALA A 107 -9.85 -34.03 -1.65
N GLY A 108 -8.77 -34.80 -1.66
CA GLY A 108 -7.75 -34.78 -2.72
C GLY A 108 -6.42 -35.36 -2.27
N PRO A 109 -5.31 -35.10 -2.98
CA PRO A 109 -3.97 -35.57 -2.60
C PRO A 109 -3.57 -35.10 -1.19
N GLY A 110 -2.96 -35.97 -0.39
CA GLY A 110 -2.66 -35.67 1.02
C GLY A 110 -1.88 -34.37 1.28
N ALA A 111 -0.91 -34.04 0.41
CA ALA A 111 -0.14 -32.80 0.52
C ALA A 111 -0.97 -31.56 0.14
N ALA A 112 -1.85 -31.67 -0.85
CA ALA A 112 -2.73 -30.59 -1.28
C ALA A 112 -3.82 -30.32 -0.23
N VAL A 113 -4.41 -31.38 0.34
CA VAL A 113 -5.37 -31.28 1.44
C VAL A 113 -4.76 -30.63 2.68
N ALA A 114 -3.50 -30.95 3.01
CA ALA A 114 -2.79 -30.29 4.11
C ALA A 114 -2.63 -28.78 3.87
N ARG A 115 -2.19 -28.36 2.67
CA ARG A 115 -2.09 -26.92 2.32
C ARG A 115 -3.44 -26.22 2.35
N ALA A 116 -4.47 -26.85 1.78
CA ALA A 116 -5.82 -26.31 1.76
C ALA A 116 -6.40 -26.17 3.18
N ARG A 117 -6.11 -27.11 4.08
CA ARG A 117 -6.48 -27.01 5.49
C ARG A 117 -5.81 -25.84 6.18
N THR A 118 -4.49 -25.73 6.06
CA THR A 118 -3.75 -24.59 6.62
C THR A 118 -4.34 -23.26 6.15
N LEU A 119 -4.65 -23.16 4.85
CA LEU A 119 -5.30 -21.98 4.27
C LEU A 119 -6.64 -21.67 4.94
N VAL A 120 -7.52 -22.66 5.08
CA VAL A 120 -8.85 -22.44 5.67
C VAL A 120 -8.77 -22.09 7.16
N ASP A 121 -7.89 -22.75 7.92
CA ASP A 121 -7.68 -22.47 9.35
C ASP A 121 -7.17 -21.03 9.56
N GLU A 122 -6.26 -20.56 8.69
CA GLU A 122 -5.74 -19.20 8.74
C GLU A 122 -6.76 -18.14 8.34
N LEU A 123 -7.49 -18.33 7.23
CA LEU A 123 -8.57 -17.43 6.83
C LEU A 123 -9.62 -17.34 7.95
N THR A 124 -9.89 -18.45 8.63
CA THR A 124 -10.77 -18.48 9.82
C THR A 124 -10.20 -17.64 10.96
N ALA A 125 -8.91 -17.77 11.28
CA ALA A 125 -8.26 -16.97 12.30
C ALA A 125 -8.28 -15.46 11.99
N LEU A 126 -8.05 -15.08 10.74
CA LEU A 126 -8.07 -13.68 10.29
C LEU A 126 -9.46 -13.06 10.44
N VAL A 127 -10.51 -13.79 10.03
CA VAL A 127 -11.90 -13.34 10.19
C VAL A 127 -12.27 -13.24 11.67
N ARG A 128 -11.78 -14.17 12.51
CA ARG A 128 -12.00 -14.15 13.96
C ARG A 128 -11.35 -12.94 14.61
N GLY A 129 -10.18 -12.52 14.12
CA GLY A 129 -9.53 -11.26 14.47
C GLY A 129 -10.23 -9.99 13.94
N GLY A 130 -11.45 -10.12 13.40
CA GLY A 130 -12.25 -8.99 12.93
C GLY A 130 -11.96 -8.56 11.50
N ARG A 131 -11.00 -9.17 10.79
CA ARG A 131 -10.62 -8.75 9.44
C ARG A 131 -11.69 -9.08 8.39
N SER A 132 -11.74 -8.26 7.34
CA SER A 132 -12.55 -8.50 6.14
C SER A 132 -11.67 -9.07 5.04
N LEU A 133 -12.07 -10.22 4.49
CA LEU A 133 -11.32 -10.94 3.46
C LEU A 133 -11.82 -10.61 2.04
N GLY A 134 -10.88 -10.48 1.11
CA GLY A 134 -11.10 -10.40 -0.32
C GLY A 134 -10.43 -11.55 -1.09
N ALA A 135 -10.76 -11.71 -2.37
CA ALA A 135 -10.20 -12.78 -3.20
C ALA A 135 -8.67 -12.70 -3.36
N GLU A 136 -8.10 -11.50 -3.25
CA GLU A 136 -6.65 -11.28 -3.25
C GLU A 136 -6.00 -11.77 -1.96
N ASP A 137 -6.70 -11.69 -0.81
CA ASP A 137 -6.19 -12.19 0.47
C ASP A 137 -6.05 -13.71 0.45
N VAL A 138 -6.99 -14.40 -0.22
CA VAL A 138 -6.92 -15.85 -0.42
C VAL A 138 -5.70 -16.23 -1.27
N ALA A 139 -5.48 -15.52 -2.38
CA ALA A 139 -4.33 -15.76 -3.25
C ALA A 139 -2.99 -15.46 -2.55
N GLY A 140 -2.92 -14.35 -1.81
CA GLY A 140 -1.73 -13.99 -1.03
C GLY A 140 -1.41 -15.01 0.07
N SER A 141 -2.43 -15.47 0.79
CA SER A 141 -2.29 -16.51 1.83
C SER A 141 -1.84 -17.83 1.21
N ALA A 142 -2.47 -18.28 0.12
CA ALA A 142 -2.10 -19.52 -0.55
C ALA A 142 -0.64 -19.53 -1.02
N LYS A 143 -0.17 -18.40 -1.58
CA LYS A 143 1.23 -18.24 -2.01
C LYS A 143 2.20 -18.34 -0.83
N ALA A 144 1.90 -17.66 0.27
CA ALA A 144 2.75 -17.66 1.45
C ALA A 144 2.86 -19.04 2.13
N ILE A 145 1.79 -19.86 2.11
CA ILE A 145 1.84 -21.26 2.57
C ILE A 145 2.80 -22.06 1.68
N GLY A 146 2.75 -21.84 0.35
CA GLY A 146 3.65 -22.48 -0.61
C GLY A 146 5.13 -22.14 -0.38
N ASP A 147 5.41 -20.90 0.00
CA ASP A 147 6.76 -20.39 0.25
C ASP A 147 7.28 -20.67 1.67
N GLY A 148 6.47 -21.28 2.55
CA GLY A 148 6.85 -21.60 3.94
C GLY A 148 7.03 -20.39 4.85
N LYS A 149 6.40 -19.24 4.52
CA LYS A 149 6.51 -18.00 5.30
C LYS A 149 5.33 -17.84 6.27
N PRO A 150 5.54 -17.28 7.49
CA PRO A 150 4.44 -16.94 8.37
C PRO A 150 3.47 -15.95 7.70
N ILE A 151 2.19 -16.31 7.61
CA ILE A 151 1.19 -15.52 6.88
C ILE A 151 0.72 -14.27 7.61
N THR A 152 0.95 -14.25 8.92
CA THR A 152 0.92 -13.02 9.69
C THR A 152 1.73 -11.92 9.02
N ASP A 153 2.77 -12.23 8.22
CA ASP A 153 3.64 -11.28 7.52
C ASP A 153 3.13 -10.84 6.13
N VAL A 154 2.10 -11.51 5.57
CA VAL A 154 1.63 -11.27 4.18
C VAL A 154 0.40 -10.35 4.10
N ILE A 155 -0.50 -10.38 5.09
CA ILE A 155 -1.71 -9.55 5.10
C ILE A 155 -1.55 -8.33 6.04
N GLY A 156 -1.14 -7.19 5.48
CA GLY A 156 -0.97 -5.97 6.27
C GLY A 156 -2.28 -5.49 6.90
N GLU A 157 -2.18 -4.74 8.00
CA GLU A 157 -3.35 -4.13 8.63
C GLU A 157 -4.00 -3.10 7.69
N PRO A 158 -5.33 -2.96 7.72
CA PRO A 158 -6.02 -1.88 7.01
C PRO A 158 -5.49 -0.50 7.43
N ILE A 159 -5.06 0.29 6.45
CA ILE A 159 -4.67 1.69 6.68
C ILE A 159 -5.92 2.56 6.68
N LEU A 160 -6.72 2.47 5.62
CA LEU A 160 -7.96 3.22 5.47
C LEU A 160 -9.07 2.33 4.93
N THR A 161 -10.29 2.61 5.32
CA THR A 161 -11.48 2.05 4.67
C THR A 161 -12.42 3.18 4.32
N VAL A 162 -12.60 3.43 3.02
CA VAL A 162 -13.44 4.51 2.50
C VAL A 162 -14.38 3.93 1.46
N ARG A 163 -15.68 4.17 1.64
CA ARG A 163 -16.73 3.72 0.70
C ARG A 163 -16.66 2.22 0.37
N GLY A 164 -16.36 1.41 1.39
CA GLY A 164 -16.23 -0.05 1.25
C GLY A 164 -14.95 -0.53 0.56
N LYS A 165 -14.05 0.37 0.13
CA LYS A 165 -12.71 0.03 -0.35
C LYS A 165 -11.72 0.15 0.80
N THR A 166 -10.98 -0.93 1.04
CA THR A 166 -9.93 -0.98 2.07
C THR A 166 -8.57 -0.84 1.40
N ILE A 167 -7.80 0.17 1.82
CA ILE A 167 -6.41 0.39 1.44
C ILE A 167 -5.54 -0.28 2.50
N LYS A 168 -4.72 -1.24 2.07
CA LYS A 168 -3.83 -2.02 2.94
C LYS A 168 -2.57 -2.47 2.17
N PRO A 169 -1.46 -2.75 2.87
CA PRO A 169 -0.31 -3.40 2.25
C PRO A 169 -0.72 -4.79 1.74
N LYS A 170 -0.28 -5.12 0.53
CA LYS A 170 -0.59 -6.39 -0.15
C LYS A 170 0.60 -7.34 -0.22
N THR A 171 1.79 -6.86 0.12
CA THR A 171 3.03 -7.64 0.13
C THR A 171 3.81 -7.39 1.43
N PRO A 172 4.71 -8.30 1.82
CA PRO A 172 5.57 -8.09 2.98
C PRO A 172 6.40 -6.81 2.87
N GLY A 173 6.96 -6.50 1.70
CA GLY A 173 7.74 -5.28 1.48
C GLY A 173 6.91 -4.00 1.63
N GLN A 174 5.69 -3.99 1.08
CA GLN A 174 4.73 -2.89 1.30
C GLN A 174 4.38 -2.72 2.78
N ARG A 175 4.29 -3.80 3.54
CA ARG A 175 4.02 -3.72 4.96
C ARG A 175 5.19 -3.13 5.71
N SER A 176 6.40 -3.68 5.54
CA SER A 176 7.60 -3.12 6.17
C SER A 176 7.77 -1.63 5.86
N TYR A 177 7.41 -1.21 4.65
CA TYR A 177 7.36 0.21 4.29
C TYR A 177 6.34 1.00 5.11
N VAL A 178 5.12 0.49 5.27
CA VAL A 178 4.06 1.15 6.05
C VAL A 178 4.40 1.20 7.54
N ASP A 179 4.96 0.13 8.10
CA ASP A 179 5.40 0.07 9.49
C ASP A 179 6.54 1.07 9.73
N ALA A 180 7.49 1.17 8.79
CA ALA A 180 8.57 2.16 8.86
C ALA A 180 8.05 3.61 8.91
N ILE A 181 6.93 3.92 8.24
CA ILE A 181 6.29 5.25 8.29
C ILE A 181 5.75 5.57 9.70
N ASP A 182 5.31 4.56 10.44
CA ASP A 182 4.83 4.74 11.81
C ASP A 182 5.97 4.94 12.80
N GLU A 183 7.07 4.24 12.59
CA GLU A 183 8.21 4.15 13.50
C GLU A 183 9.26 5.26 13.30
N ASN A 184 9.28 5.94 12.14
CA ASN A 184 10.32 6.90 11.80
C ASN A 184 9.74 8.26 11.36
N THR A 185 10.45 9.34 11.69
CA THR A 185 10.09 10.69 11.28
C THR A 185 10.28 10.93 9.79
N ILE A 186 11.35 10.37 9.18
CA ILE A 186 11.61 10.47 7.74
C ILE A 186 11.71 9.09 7.12
N VAL A 187 10.91 8.80 6.10
CA VAL A 187 10.98 7.54 5.36
C VAL A 187 11.18 7.77 3.87
N PHE A 188 12.16 7.08 3.30
CA PHE A 188 12.38 7.02 1.86
C PHE A 188 11.77 5.74 1.30
N GLY A 189 10.69 5.87 0.53
CA GLY A 189 10.08 4.77 -0.22
C GLY A 189 10.66 4.69 -1.63
N ILE A 190 11.62 3.80 -1.85
CA ILE A 190 12.36 3.68 -3.11
C ILE A 190 11.98 2.38 -3.82
N GLY A 191 11.49 2.47 -5.05
CA GLY A 191 11.20 1.26 -5.84
C GLY A 191 10.48 1.56 -7.15
N PRO A 192 10.22 0.53 -7.97
CA PRO A 192 9.63 0.70 -9.30
C PRO A 192 8.20 1.27 -9.25
N ALA A 193 7.71 1.72 -10.41
CA ALA A 193 6.31 2.12 -10.54
C ALA A 193 5.36 0.94 -10.24
N GLY A 194 4.30 1.20 -9.49
CA GLY A 194 3.28 0.18 -9.16
C GLY A 194 3.54 -0.62 -7.88
N THR A 195 4.61 -0.34 -7.14
CA THR A 195 4.85 -0.92 -5.80
C THR A 195 4.01 -0.30 -4.69
N GLY A 196 3.21 0.72 -5.00
CA GLY A 196 2.35 1.39 -4.03
C GLY A 196 3.03 2.43 -3.14
N LYS A 197 4.33 2.74 -3.34
CA LYS A 197 5.10 3.69 -2.51
C LYS A 197 4.36 5.02 -2.21
N THR A 198 3.93 5.74 -3.24
CA THR A 198 3.23 7.02 -3.09
C THR A 198 1.81 6.83 -2.54
N TYR A 199 1.10 5.82 -3.05
CA TYR A 199 -0.28 5.53 -2.67
C TYR A 199 -0.42 5.17 -1.18
N LEU A 200 0.46 4.30 -0.67
CA LEU A 200 0.48 3.90 0.74
C LEU A 200 0.94 5.05 1.65
N ALA A 201 1.92 5.87 1.21
CA ALA A 201 2.31 7.07 1.95
C ALA A 201 1.16 8.05 2.11
N MET A 202 0.43 8.32 1.04
CA MET A 202 -0.75 9.19 1.07
C MET A 202 -1.87 8.60 1.94
N ALA A 203 -2.09 7.29 1.89
CA ALA A 203 -3.04 6.64 2.78
C ALA A 203 -2.66 6.82 4.27
N LYS A 204 -1.37 6.74 4.60
CA LYS A 204 -0.86 7.02 5.95
C LYS A 204 -1.01 8.49 6.33
N ALA A 205 -0.76 9.42 5.40
CA ALA A 205 -0.98 10.85 5.62
C ALA A 205 -2.44 11.16 5.97
N VAL A 206 -3.37 10.61 5.18
CA VAL A 206 -4.82 10.76 5.41
C VAL A 206 -5.25 10.11 6.73
N GLN A 207 -4.72 8.91 7.05
CA GLN A 207 -4.96 8.27 8.34
C GLN A 207 -4.49 9.14 9.52
N ALA A 208 -3.27 9.70 9.44
CA ALA A 208 -2.72 10.57 10.48
C ALA A 208 -3.57 11.84 10.67
N LEU A 209 -4.05 12.44 9.58
CA LEU A 209 -4.95 13.59 9.65
C LEU A 209 -6.31 13.23 10.29
N GLN A 210 -6.92 12.11 9.90
CA GLN A 210 -8.20 11.65 10.48
C GLN A 210 -8.07 11.31 11.98
N ARG A 211 -6.92 10.79 12.39
CA ARG A 211 -6.59 10.51 13.80
C ARG A 211 -6.13 11.73 14.58
N ARG A 212 -6.03 12.90 13.93
CA ARG A 212 -5.52 14.16 14.52
C ARG A 212 -4.09 14.02 15.08
N GLU A 213 -3.29 13.12 14.50
CA GLU A 213 -1.86 13.01 14.80
C GLU A 213 -1.08 14.14 14.14
N VAL A 214 -1.61 14.67 13.03
CA VAL A 214 -1.14 15.88 12.36
C VAL A 214 -2.32 16.80 12.07
N SER A 215 -2.07 18.10 12.01
CA SER A 215 -3.10 19.08 11.61
C SER A 215 -3.16 19.32 10.10
N ARG A 216 -2.11 18.97 9.34
CA ARG A 216 -2.03 19.26 7.89
C ARG A 216 -1.37 18.14 7.09
N ILE A 217 -1.76 18.03 5.82
CA ILE A 217 -1.08 17.20 4.82
C ILE A 217 -0.50 18.11 3.75
N ILE A 218 0.77 17.91 3.38
CA ILE A 218 1.43 18.63 2.29
C ILE A 218 1.94 17.61 1.28
N LEU A 219 1.38 17.60 0.09
CA LEU A 219 1.80 16.77 -1.02
C LEU A 219 2.57 17.63 -2.02
N THR A 220 3.78 17.21 -2.37
CA THR A 220 4.62 17.97 -3.26
C THR A 220 5.36 17.10 -4.27
N ARG A 221 5.62 17.68 -5.44
CA ARG A 221 6.31 17.02 -6.56
C ARG A 221 7.28 18.02 -7.20
N PRO A 222 8.49 17.62 -7.61
CA PRO A 222 9.37 18.50 -8.35
C PRO A 222 8.80 18.78 -9.74
N ALA A 223 8.84 20.05 -10.16
CA ALA A 223 8.55 20.39 -11.54
C ALA A 223 9.77 20.03 -12.39
N VAL A 224 9.68 18.92 -13.13
CA VAL A 224 10.70 18.54 -14.11
C VAL A 224 10.06 18.57 -15.49
N GLU A 225 10.72 19.25 -16.41
CA GLU A 225 10.32 19.35 -17.81
C GLU A 225 10.60 18.01 -18.53
N ALA A 226 9.73 17.03 -18.31
CA ALA A 226 9.79 15.76 -19.01
C ALA A 226 9.18 15.92 -20.41
N GLY A 227 10.02 16.24 -21.40
CA GLY A 227 9.69 16.15 -22.82
C GLY A 227 9.14 17.42 -23.48
N GLU A 228 8.21 18.14 -22.85
CA GLU A 228 7.70 19.44 -23.34
C GLU A 228 8.16 20.56 -22.41
N ARG A 229 8.80 21.62 -22.95
CA ARG A 229 9.19 22.77 -22.12
C ARG A 229 7.93 23.35 -21.48
N LEU A 230 7.96 23.65 -20.17
CA LEU A 230 6.84 24.24 -19.43
C LEU A 230 6.30 25.52 -20.09
N GLY A 231 7.13 26.15 -20.93
CA GLY A 231 6.78 27.28 -21.79
C GLY A 231 5.67 27.05 -22.82
N PHE A 232 5.35 25.82 -23.25
CA PHE A 232 4.44 25.58 -24.38
C PHE A 232 2.95 25.41 -24.05
N LEU A 233 2.58 25.13 -22.80
CA LEU A 233 1.17 25.03 -22.40
C LEU A 233 0.56 26.45 -22.27
N PRO A 234 -0.52 26.80 -23.01
CA PRO A 234 -1.19 28.09 -22.83
C PRO A 234 -1.91 28.15 -21.47
N GLY A 235 -1.92 29.30 -20.82
CA GLY A 235 -2.59 29.50 -19.52
C GLY A 235 -1.71 30.13 -18.45
N THR A 236 -2.25 30.22 -17.23
CA THR A 236 -1.54 30.72 -16.05
C THR A 236 -0.43 29.75 -15.62
N LEU A 237 0.50 30.20 -14.76
CA LEU A 237 1.53 29.32 -14.20
C LEU A 237 0.91 28.10 -13.48
N THR A 238 -0.23 28.29 -12.84
CA THR A 238 -1.01 27.22 -12.20
C THR A 238 -1.52 26.20 -13.21
N ASP A 239 -2.10 26.65 -14.32
CA ASP A 239 -2.63 25.77 -15.38
C ASP A 239 -1.54 24.91 -16.04
N LYS A 240 -0.30 25.42 -16.07
CA LYS A 240 0.86 24.69 -16.61
C LYS A 240 1.39 23.62 -15.66
N ILE A 241 1.18 23.77 -14.36
CA ILE A 241 1.71 22.85 -13.33
C ILE A 241 0.66 21.81 -12.91
N ASP A 242 -0.62 22.14 -13.02
CA ASP A 242 -1.74 21.29 -12.63
C ASP A 242 -1.69 19.85 -13.22
N PRO A 243 -1.32 19.63 -14.50
CA PRO A 243 -1.22 18.27 -15.05
C PRO A 243 -0.24 17.36 -14.30
N TYR A 244 0.84 17.92 -13.73
CA TYR A 244 1.85 17.16 -12.99
C TYR A 244 1.38 16.81 -11.57
N LEU A 245 0.46 17.59 -11.01
CA LEU A 245 -0.08 17.40 -9.66
C LEU A 245 -1.37 16.56 -9.67
N ARG A 246 -2.03 16.44 -10.83
CA ARG A 246 -3.30 15.69 -11.00
C ARG A 246 -3.31 14.28 -10.41
N PRO A 247 -2.27 13.44 -10.56
CA PRO A 247 -2.26 12.11 -9.93
C PRO A 247 -2.38 12.14 -8.40
N LEU A 248 -1.89 13.20 -7.75
CA LEU A 248 -2.03 13.38 -6.29
C LEU A 248 -3.47 13.77 -5.92
N TYR A 249 -4.11 14.63 -6.71
CA TYR A 249 -5.54 14.95 -6.52
C TYR A 249 -6.44 13.72 -6.73
N ASP A 250 -6.17 12.93 -7.76
CA ASP A 250 -6.92 11.70 -8.04
C ASP A 250 -6.83 10.71 -6.88
N ALA A 251 -5.61 10.50 -6.35
CA ALA A 251 -5.38 9.62 -5.20
C ALA A 251 -6.10 10.12 -3.93
N LEU A 252 -6.12 11.43 -3.66
CA LEU A 252 -6.87 11.98 -2.52
C LEU A 252 -8.38 11.72 -2.64
N ASN A 253 -8.95 11.89 -3.83
CA ASN A 253 -10.37 11.62 -4.08
C ASN A 253 -10.76 10.15 -3.93
N GLU A 254 -9.81 9.22 -4.07
CA GLU A 254 -10.03 7.81 -3.75
C GLU A 254 -9.97 7.51 -2.24
N MET A 255 -9.17 8.28 -1.49
CA MET A 255 -8.86 8.07 -0.07
C MET A 255 -9.78 8.84 0.88
N MET A 256 -10.60 9.75 0.37
CA MET A 256 -11.45 10.64 1.17
C MET A 256 -12.81 10.81 0.52
N ASP A 257 -13.73 11.47 1.22
CA ASP A 257 -14.97 11.91 0.59
C ASP A 257 -14.66 13.06 -0.39
N PRO A 258 -14.97 12.94 -1.70
CA PRO A 258 -14.77 13.99 -2.70
C PRO A 258 -15.47 15.30 -2.37
N ASP A 259 -16.53 15.29 -1.54
CA ASP A 259 -17.17 16.53 -1.09
C ASP A 259 -16.36 17.25 0.03
N LEU A 260 -15.47 16.51 0.69
CA LEU A 260 -14.60 17.01 1.76
C LEU A 260 -13.26 17.51 1.20
N VAL A 261 -12.72 16.85 0.17
CA VAL A 261 -11.41 17.19 -0.41
C VAL A 261 -11.30 18.68 -0.80
N PRO A 262 -12.25 19.28 -1.55
CA PRO A 262 -12.21 20.71 -1.87
C PRO A 262 -12.16 21.61 -0.63
N LYS A 263 -12.95 21.30 0.41
CA LYS A 263 -12.98 22.09 1.66
C LYS A 263 -11.63 22.04 2.39
N LEU A 264 -10.97 20.89 2.38
CA LEU A 264 -9.66 20.72 3.00
C LEU A 264 -8.55 21.40 2.22
N LEU A 265 -8.66 21.43 0.88
CA LEU A 265 -7.77 22.21 0.01
C LEU A 265 -7.95 23.71 0.23
N ASP A 266 -9.20 24.20 0.22
CA ASP A 266 -9.51 25.62 0.39
C ASP A 266 -9.10 26.16 1.77
N SER A 267 -9.25 25.34 2.81
CA SER A 267 -8.80 25.69 4.17
C SER A 267 -7.28 25.59 4.37
N GLY A 268 -6.54 25.03 3.41
CA GLY A 268 -5.10 24.75 3.54
C GLY A 268 -4.76 23.62 4.51
N THR A 269 -5.76 22.81 4.91
CA THR A 269 -5.55 21.59 5.70
C THR A 269 -4.82 20.53 4.87
N ILE A 270 -5.18 20.44 3.59
CA ILE A 270 -4.43 19.68 2.58
C ILE A 270 -3.86 20.68 1.59
N GLU A 271 -2.57 20.58 1.31
CA GLU A 271 -1.89 21.41 0.32
C GLU A 271 -1.27 20.51 -0.75
N VAL A 272 -1.57 20.76 -2.02
CA VAL A 272 -0.91 20.09 -3.15
C VAL A 272 -0.17 21.16 -3.95
N ALA A 273 1.16 21.16 -3.86
CA ALA A 273 1.97 22.26 -4.38
C ALA A 273 3.33 21.81 -4.95
N PRO A 274 3.92 22.57 -5.89
CA PRO A 274 5.24 22.27 -6.44
C PRO A 274 6.34 22.39 -5.38
N LEU A 275 7.43 21.62 -5.51
CA LEU A 275 8.53 21.59 -4.53
C LEU A 275 9.11 22.98 -4.22
N ALA A 276 9.10 23.89 -5.21
CA ALA A 276 9.60 25.25 -5.03
C ALA A 276 8.88 26.03 -3.91
N TYR A 277 7.62 25.70 -3.62
CA TYR A 277 6.79 26.37 -2.60
C TYR A 277 7.22 25.98 -1.18
N MET A 278 8.06 24.96 -1.02
CA MET A 278 8.58 24.54 0.28
C MET A 278 9.70 25.45 0.78
N ARG A 279 10.29 26.26 -0.09
CA ARG A 279 11.45 27.10 0.24
C ARG A 279 11.12 28.09 1.35
N GLY A 280 11.98 28.14 2.38
CA GLY A 280 11.85 29.09 3.49
C GLY A 280 10.75 28.75 4.50
N ARG A 281 10.07 27.62 4.36
CA ARG A 281 9.02 27.18 5.31
C ARG A 281 9.61 26.33 6.43
N THR A 282 8.93 26.31 7.56
CA THR A 282 9.09 25.27 8.59
C THR A 282 7.75 24.56 8.68
N LEU A 283 7.76 23.25 8.42
CA LEU A 283 6.55 22.45 8.34
C LEU A 283 6.34 21.79 9.69
N ASN A 284 5.60 22.46 10.58
CA ASN A 284 5.19 21.94 11.88
C ASN A 284 3.82 21.27 11.79
N ASP A 285 3.61 20.27 12.64
CA ASP A 285 2.35 19.52 12.79
C ASP A 285 1.75 19.09 11.43
N SER A 286 2.61 18.53 10.57
CA SER A 286 2.29 18.22 9.18
C SER A 286 2.79 16.85 8.76
N PHE A 287 2.00 16.14 7.95
CA PHE A 287 2.46 14.97 7.21
C PHE A 287 2.82 15.40 5.79
N VAL A 288 4.09 15.29 5.42
CA VAL A 288 4.61 15.81 4.15
C VAL A 288 5.02 14.65 3.25
N VAL A 289 4.54 14.61 2.01
CA VAL A 289 4.93 13.63 1.00
C VAL A 289 5.60 14.33 -0.17
N LEU A 290 6.86 14.00 -0.44
CA LEU A 290 7.57 14.40 -1.66
C LEU A 290 7.55 13.24 -2.64
N ASP A 291 6.76 13.36 -3.70
CA ASP A 291 6.66 12.36 -4.76
C ASP A 291 7.62 12.61 -5.91
N GLU A 292 7.98 11.55 -6.64
CA GLU A 292 8.97 11.54 -7.73
C GLU A 292 10.31 12.19 -7.34
N ALA A 293 10.79 11.89 -6.15
CA ALA A 293 11.99 12.50 -5.60
C ALA A 293 13.26 12.22 -6.41
N GLN A 294 13.26 11.22 -7.30
CA GLN A 294 14.37 10.98 -8.22
C GLN A 294 14.64 12.17 -9.14
N ASN A 295 13.63 13.00 -9.36
CA ASN A 295 13.64 14.18 -10.21
C ASN A 295 14.04 15.47 -9.44
N THR A 296 14.59 15.33 -8.23
CA THR A 296 15.17 16.45 -7.46
C THR A 296 16.67 16.56 -7.65
N SER A 297 17.23 17.77 -7.54
CA SER A 297 18.66 17.97 -7.35
C SER A 297 19.09 17.71 -5.89
N PRO A 298 20.38 17.48 -5.59
CA PRO A 298 20.87 17.38 -4.22
C PRO A 298 20.55 18.60 -3.36
N GLU A 299 20.63 19.80 -3.93
CA GLU A 299 20.29 21.06 -3.25
C GLU A 299 18.81 21.14 -2.93
N GLN A 300 17.94 20.71 -3.86
CA GLN A 300 16.49 20.65 -3.63
C GLN A 300 16.12 19.63 -2.56
N MET A 301 16.76 18.45 -2.57
CA MET A 301 16.57 17.43 -1.53
C MET A 301 17.00 17.95 -0.16
N LYS A 302 18.18 18.57 -0.06
CA LYS A 302 18.65 19.21 1.18
C LYS A 302 17.70 20.34 1.63
N MET A 303 17.25 21.17 0.69
CA MET A 303 16.28 22.24 0.97
C MET A 303 15.01 21.66 1.58
N PHE A 304 14.46 20.60 1.00
CA PHE A 304 13.23 19.94 1.44
C PHE A 304 13.37 19.31 2.84
N LEU A 305 14.37 18.45 3.05
CA LEU A 305 14.56 17.75 4.33
C LEU A 305 14.78 18.73 5.49
N THR A 306 15.43 19.86 5.24
CA THR A 306 15.63 20.91 6.25
C THR A 306 14.39 21.76 6.52
N ARG A 307 13.23 21.47 5.90
CA ARG A 307 11.95 22.11 6.24
C ARG A 307 11.20 21.37 7.36
N LEU A 308 11.67 20.20 7.79
CA LEU A 308 11.06 19.42 8.87
C LEU A 308 10.93 20.27 10.14
N GLY A 309 9.72 20.38 10.64
CA GLY A 309 9.38 21.02 11.91
C GLY A 309 8.92 20.01 12.97
N PHE A 310 8.55 20.51 14.14
CA PHE A 310 8.08 19.68 15.24
C PHE A 310 6.74 19.00 14.94
N GLY A 311 6.54 17.80 15.50
CA GLY A 311 5.30 17.04 15.34
C GLY A 311 4.98 16.67 13.88
N SER A 312 5.99 16.62 13.02
CA SER A 312 5.81 16.38 11.59
C SER A 312 6.49 15.10 11.15
N ARG A 313 5.96 14.49 10.08
CA ARG A 313 6.54 13.32 9.44
C ARG A 313 6.76 13.61 7.96
N MET A 314 7.81 13.04 7.37
CA MET A 314 8.14 13.18 5.96
C MET A 314 8.26 11.82 5.29
N VAL A 315 7.60 11.65 4.16
CA VAL A 315 7.78 10.49 3.29
C VAL A 315 8.26 10.96 1.92
N VAL A 316 9.39 10.43 1.48
CA VAL A 316 10.02 10.78 0.20
C VAL A 316 9.94 9.55 -0.70
N THR A 317 9.16 9.64 -1.77
CA THR A 317 8.94 8.52 -2.69
C THR A 317 9.62 8.75 -4.02
N GLY A 318 10.20 7.69 -4.61
CA GLY A 318 10.81 7.81 -5.93
C GLY A 318 11.32 6.49 -6.51
N ASP A 319 11.72 6.55 -7.76
CA ASP A 319 12.32 5.43 -8.49
C ASP A 319 13.69 5.85 -9.04
N ILE A 320 14.77 5.31 -8.46
CA ILE A 320 16.15 5.62 -8.86
C ILE A 320 16.44 5.20 -10.31
N THR A 321 15.65 4.29 -10.89
CA THR A 321 15.82 3.83 -12.28
C THR A 321 15.19 4.76 -13.31
N GLN A 322 14.28 5.67 -12.89
CA GLN A 322 13.52 6.57 -13.77
C GLN A 322 13.91 8.04 -13.56
N VAL A 323 15.19 8.37 -13.73
CA VAL A 323 15.69 9.75 -13.56
C VAL A 323 15.49 10.55 -14.85
N ASP A 324 14.64 11.57 -14.81
CA ASP A 324 14.33 12.43 -15.97
C ASP A 324 15.27 13.66 -16.09
N LEU A 325 16.31 13.74 -15.25
CA LEU A 325 17.22 14.89 -15.21
C LEU A 325 18.33 14.82 -16.28
N PRO A 326 18.59 15.91 -17.05
CA PRO A 326 19.56 15.94 -18.16
C PRO A 326 21.01 15.60 -17.77
N ALA A 327 21.38 15.76 -16.49
CA ALA A 327 22.75 15.60 -15.99
C ALA A 327 22.95 14.40 -15.04
N GLY A 328 21.94 13.51 -14.91
CA GLY A 328 22.06 12.24 -14.15
C GLY A 328 22.26 12.35 -12.63
N GLY A 329 22.42 13.55 -12.07
CA GLY A 329 22.59 13.80 -10.64
C GLY A 329 21.27 13.84 -9.87
N SER A 330 20.68 12.68 -9.59
CA SER A 330 19.49 12.59 -8.74
C SER A 330 19.82 12.84 -7.27
N GLY A 331 19.12 13.78 -6.64
CA GLY A 331 19.18 14.06 -5.20
C GLY A 331 18.88 12.81 -4.37
N LEU A 332 17.93 11.97 -4.81
CA LEU A 332 17.57 10.71 -4.15
C LEU A 332 18.74 9.69 -4.11
N ARG A 333 19.57 9.63 -5.16
CA ARG A 333 20.76 8.74 -5.21
C ARG A 333 21.92 9.23 -4.33
N ILE A 334 21.99 10.52 -4.05
CA ILE A 334 23.04 11.11 -3.25
C ILE A 334 22.64 11.11 -1.78
N VAL A 335 21.39 11.49 -1.48
CA VAL A 335 20.91 11.59 -0.10
C VAL A 335 20.99 10.25 0.63
N SER A 336 20.70 9.15 -0.05
CA SER A 336 20.83 7.78 0.49
C SER A 336 22.24 7.41 0.97
N ARG A 337 23.28 8.15 0.56
CA ARG A 337 24.64 8.02 1.08
C ARG A 337 25.00 9.09 2.10
N VAL A 338 24.35 10.23 2.05
CA VAL A 338 24.66 11.41 2.90
C VAL A 338 24.01 11.30 4.28
N VAL A 339 22.79 10.76 4.35
CA VAL A 339 22.04 10.62 5.61
C VAL A 339 21.99 9.17 6.10
N ASP A 340 22.82 8.31 5.53
CA ASP A 340 22.95 6.93 5.98
C ASP A 340 23.46 6.90 7.43
N GLY A 341 22.79 6.10 8.28
CA GLY A 341 23.11 5.99 9.71
C GLY A 341 22.60 7.14 10.60
N ILE A 342 21.77 8.05 10.10
CA ILE A 342 21.04 9.01 10.97
C ILE A 342 19.82 8.30 11.57
N ASP A 343 19.73 8.27 12.90
CA ASP A 343 18.57 7.74 13.61
C ASP A 343 17.28 8.44 13.17
N ASP A 344 16.16 7.73 13.20
CA ASP A 344 14.83 8.25 12.84
C ASP A 344 14.64 8.56 11.33
N ILE A 345 15.60 8.12 10.50
CA ILE A 345 15.51 8.09 9.04
C ILE A 345 15.59 6.64 8.53
N HIS A 346 14.57 6.22 7.77
CA HIS A 346 14.50 4.87 7.22
C HIS A 346 14.48 4.83 5.68
N PHE A 347 15.15 3.85 5.08
CA PHE A 347 15.14 3.59 3.64
C PHE A 347 14.42 2.29 3.32
N ALA A 348 13.14 2.37 2.95
CA ALA A 348 12.35 1.24 2.50
C ALA A 348 12.56 0.99 1.00
N ARG A 349 13.16 -0.14 0.64
CA ARG A 349 13.41 -0.55 -0.75
C ARG A 349 12.37 -1.57 -1.18
N LEU A 350 11.51 -1.18 -2.13
CA LEU A 350 10.48 -2.02 -2.71
C LEU A 350 10.97 -2.61 -4.04
N GLY A 351 10.70 -3.90 -4.24
CA GLY A 351 11.15 -4.66 -5.41
C GLY A 351 10.04 -4.93 -6.43
N SER A 352 10.38 -5.73 -7.44
CA SER A 352 9.41 -6.22 -8.43
C SER A 352 8.29 -7.08 -7.80
N GLU A 353 8.62 -7.78 -6.73
CA GLU A 353 7.72 -8.61 -5.93
C GLU A 353 6.64 -7.80 -5.21
N ASP A 354 6.87 -6.50 -5.02
CA ASP A 354 5.93 -5.57 -4.40
C ASP A 354 4.99 -4.90 -5.42
N VAL A 355 5.17 -5.16 -6.71
CA VAL A 355 4.34 -4.58 -7.77
C VAL A 355 2.99 -5.29 -7.80
N VAL A 356 1.94 -4.58 -7.40
CA VAL A 356 0.57 -5.09 -7.44
C VAL A 356 -0.25 -4.32 -8.44
N ARG A 357 -0.46 -4.94 -9.60
CA ARG A 357 -1.25 -4.40 -10.71
C ARG A 357 -2.37 -5.37 -11.07
N HIS A 358 -3.35 -4.87 -11.80
CA HIS A 358 -4.38 -5.72 -12.38
C HIS A 358 -3.72 -6.77 -13.30
N THR A 359 -4.20 -8.02 -13.24
CA THR A 359 -3.61 -9.16 -13.98
C THR A 359 -3.50 -8.90 -15.48
N LEU A 360 -4.50 -8.24 -16.08
CA LEU A 360 -4.46 -7.82 -17.48
C LEU A 360 -3.31 -6.86 -17.78
N VAL A 361 -3.03 -5.89 -16.90
CA VAL A 361 -1.92 -4.95 -17.09
C VAL A 361 -0.59 -5.69 -17.04
N GLY A 362 -0.44 -6.65 -16.12
CA GLY A 362 0.73 -7.54 -16.10
C GLY A 362 0.92 -8.26 -17.44
N ARG A 363 -0.12 -8.93 -17.94
CA ARG A 363 -0.09 -9.62 -19.25
C ARG A 363 0.25 -8.70 -20.42
N ILE A 364 -0.23 -7.45 -20.39
CA ILE A 364 0.11 -6.45 -21.42
C ILE A 364 1.60 -6.10 -21.33
N ILE A 365 2.13 -5.83 -20.13
CA ILE A 365 3.55 -5.53 -19.93
C ILE A 365 4.41 -6.69 -20.43
N ASP A 366 4.09 -7.92 -20.02
CA ASP A 366 4.83 -9.13 -20.42
C ASP A 366 4.86 -9.29 -21.95
N ALA A 367 3.73 -9.01 -22.63
CA ALA A 367 3.66 -9.07 -24.09
C ALA A 367 4.55 -8.02 -24.77
N TYR A 368 4.62 -6.80 -24.23
CA TYR A 368 5.52 -5.76 -24.73
C TYR A 368 6.99 -6.06 -24.42
N SER A 369 7.32 -6.55 -23.23
CA SER A 369 8.68 -6.95 -22.87
C SER A 369 9.20 -8.07 -23.78
N ALA A 370 8.39 -9.09 -24.04
CA ALA A 370 8.75 -10.16 -24.98
C ALA A 370 8.97 -9.63 -26.41
N TRP A 371 8.17 -8.65 -26.85
CA TRP A 371 8.33 -8.02 -28.15
C TRP A 371 9.60 -7.16 -28.24
N ASP A 372 9.93 -6.41 -27.19
CA ASP A 372 11.15 -5.60 -27.10
C ASP A 372 12.41 -6.49 -27.10
N GLU A 373 12.42 -7.58 -26.34
CA GLU A 373 13.51 -8.56 -26.32
C GLU A 373 13.73 -9.18 -27.71
N GLN A 374 12.67 -9.60 -28.38
CA GLN A 374 12.74 -10.12 -29.76
C GLN A 374 13.23 -9.06 -30.74
N SER A 375 12.77 -7.82 -30.60
CA SER A 375 13.17 -6.70 -31.46
C SER A 375 14.64 -6.33 -31.26
N GLN A 376 15.13 -6.35 -30.02
CA GLN A 376 16.54 -6.12 -29.71
C GLN A 376 17.43 -7.26 -30.21
N ALA A 377 17.04 -8.52 -30.00
CA ALA A 377 17.76 -9.68 -30.53
C ALA A 377 17.87 -9.62 -32.05
N ALA A 378 16.77 -9.34 -32.76
CA ALA A 378 16.76 -9.20 -34.22
C ALA A 378 17.62 -8.02 -34.70
N ARG A 379 17.71 -6.92 -33.95
CA ARG A 379 18.63 -5.80 -34.26
C ARG A 379 20.08 -6.21 -34.07
N HIS A 380 20.41 -6.88 -32.97
CA HIS A 380 21.77 -7.36 -32.71
C HIS A 380 22.24 -8.37 -33.75
N GLU A 381 21.38 -9.30 -34.19
CA GLU A 381 21.68 -10.25 -35.27
C GLU A 381 21.95 -9.53 -36.60
N ARG A 382 21.12 -8.54 -36.96
CA ARG A 382 21.30 -7.72 -38.17
C ARG A 382 22.59 -6.91 -38.14
N GLU A 383 22.95 -6.37 -36.98
CA GLU A 383 24.21 -5.64 -36.79
C GLU A 383 25.43 -6.57 -36.88
N GLN A 384 25.36 -7.75 -36.27
CA GLN A 384 26.43 -8.75 -36.39
C GLN A 384 26.60 -9.22 -37.83
N ALA A 385 25.51 -9.49 -38.55
CA ALA A 385 25.54 -9.87 -39.96
C ALA A 385 26.17 -8.77 -40.83
N ARG A 386 25.82 -7.49 -40.60
CA ARG A 386 26.44 -6.34 -41.28
C ARG A 386 27.93 -6.21 -40.97
N GLN A 387 28.34 -6.40 -39.71
CA GLN A 387 29.76 -6.34 -39.34
C GLN A 387 30.56 -7.48 -39.97
N PHE A 388 29.98 -8.67 -40.09
CA PHE A 388 30.60 -9.82 -40.75
C PHE A 388 30.78 -9.58 -42.25
N ALA A 389 29.75 -9.06 -42.93
CA ALA A 389 29.82 -8.70 -44.35
C ALA A 389 30.89 -7.65 -44.64
N ASN A 390 30.94 -6.56 -43.85
CA ASN A 390 31.95 -5.51 -43.99
C ASN A 390 33.39 -6.03 -43.75
N ARG A 391 33.57 -7.00 -42.85
CA ARG A 391 34.88 -7.60 -42.58
C ARG A 391 35.33 -8.54 -43.71
N ALA A 392 34.39 -9.22 -44.38
CA ALA A 392 34.66 -10.04 -45.55
C ALA A 392 35.07 -9.20 -46.76
N GLU A 393 34.37 -8.08 -47.02
CA GLU A 393 34.73 -7.14 -48.10
C GLU A 393 36.13 -6.53 -47.90
N ARG A 394 36.50 -6.17 -46.66
CA ARG A 394 37.85 -5.66 -46.34
C ARG A 394 38.97 -6.69 -46.52
N ARG A 395 38.68 -8.00 -46.47
CA ARG A 395 39.65 -9.06 -46.77
C ARG A 395 39.75 -9.36 -48.27
N GLY A 396 38.70 -9.07 -49.05
CA GLY A 396 38.69 -9.22 -50.51
C GLY A 396 39.41 -8.09 -51.25
N ALA A 397 39.55 -6.90 -50.63
CA ALA A 397 40.36 -5.81 -51.15
C ALA A 397 41.85 -6.06 -50.88
N ALA A 398 42.50 -6.87 -51.73
CA ALA A 398 43.94 -7.05 -51.72
C ALA A 398 44.68 -5.71 -51.92
N PRO A 399 45.86 -5.48 -51.29
CA PRO A 399 46.61 -4.25 -51.50
C PRO A 399 47.04 -4.18 -52.96
N GLN A 400 46.59 -3.16 -53.69
CA GLN A 400 47.07 -2.90 -55.04
C GLN A 400 48.58 -2.65 -54.97
N ASP A 401 49.32 -3.60 -55.53
CA ASP A 401 50.77 -3.69 -55.55
C ASP A 401 51.39 -2.36 -56.04
N ARG A 402 52.04 -1.62 -55.13
CA ARG A 402 52.87 -0.46 -55.47
C ARG A 402 54.12 -0.97 -56.20
N ARG A 403 54.01 -1.21 -57.50
CA ARG A 403 55.16 -1.45 -58.38
C ARG A 403 56.13 -0.28 -58.26
N GLY A 404 57.28 -0.57 -57.66
CA GLY A 404 58.38 0.37 -57.50
C GLY A 404 58.92 0.82 -58.86
N LYS A 405 58.93 2.14 -59.08
CA LYS A 405 59.87 2.76 -60.01
C LYS A 405 61.22 2.91 -59.31
N ARG A 406 62.12 1.94 -59.52
CA ARG A 406 63.56 2.13 -59.32
C ARG A 406 64.20 2.42 -60.68
N GLY A 407 64.85 3.59 -60.76
CA GLY A 407 66.11 3.86 -61.44
C GLY A 407 66.21 3.62 -62.95
N THR A 408 66.41 4.71 -63.69
CA THR A 408 67.36 4.73 -64.81
C THR A 408 68.29 5.92 -64.61
N SER A 409 69.54 5.60 -64.32
CA SER A 409 70.73 6.43 -64.46
C SER A 409 70.96 6.82 -65.92
N SER A 410 71.27 8.10 -66.18
CA SER A 410 72.33 8.59 -67.06
C SER A 410 72.50 10.08 -66.83
#